data_AF-A0A9D6XBV3-F1
#
_entry.id   AF-A0A9D6XBV3-F1
#
_cell.length_a   1.000
_cell.length_b   1.000
_cell.length_c   1.000
_cell.angle_alpha   90.00
_cell.angle_beta   90.00
_cell.angle_gamma   90.00
#
_symmetry.space_group_name_H-M   'P 1'
#
loop_
_entity.id
_entity.type
_entity.pdbx_description
1 polymer ?
#
loop_
_entity_poly.entity_id
_entity_poly.type
_entity_poly.pdbx_seq_one_letter_code
_entity_poly.pdbx_strand_id
1 'polypeptide(L)'
;MSEFNRDRLPHAVDYFESEGLSLAGRGRWRTAACQFHGGSDSLRINVESGAWICMNCLLKGGDVLAYHMLRHGLDFVSAARALGAIVVNGRPDQGRALSRRFSARDALEVVGLELGVCVVVIADAKAGTIPNDLDWRRFLDAVGRVETIAAEARA
;
A
#
# COMPACT_ATOMS: atom_id res chain seq x y z
N MET A 1 5.42 27.61 5.19
CA MET A 1 6.07 26.52 5.96
C MET A 1 5.06 25.39 6.06
N SER A 2 5.45 24.15 5.76
CA SER A 2 4.56 22.98 5.93
C SER A 2 4.80 22.36 7.30
N GLU A 3 3.75 22.17 8.08
CA GLU A 3 3.84 21.58 9.41
C GLU A 3 2.81 20.47 9.61
N PHE A 4 3.12 19.51 10.49
CA PHE A 4 2.17 18.49 10.91
C PHE A 4 1.34 19.00 12.08
N ASN A 5 0.02 18.91 11.98
CA ASN A 5 -0.92 19.23 13.04
C ASN A 5 -1.73 17.99 13.42
N ARG A 6 -1.47 17.46 14.63
CA ARG A 6 -2.12 16.25 15.16
C ARG A 6 -3.62 16.42 15.36
N ASP A 7 -4.08 17.62 15.71
CA ASP A 7 -5.50 17.91 15.99
C ASP A 7 -6.36 17.87 14.71
N ARG A 8 -5.72 17.79 13.54
CA ARG A 8 -6.40 17.61 12.26
C ARG A 8 -6.58 16.16 11.85
N LEU A 9 -6.04 15.20 12.60
CA LEU A 9 -6.33 13.79 12.34
C LEU A 9 -7.85 13.54 12.47
N PRO A 10 -8.42 12.68 11.62
CA PRO A 10 -9.83 12.36 11.71
C PRO A 10 -10.16 11.71 13.04
N HIS A 11 -11.41 11.93 13.50
CA HIS A 11 -11.93 11.24 14.66
C HIS A 11 -11.87 9.71 14.44
N ALA A 12 -11.50 8.96 15.47
CA ALA A 12 -11.12 7.55 15.31
C ALA A 12 -12.25 6.70 14.74
N VAL A 13 -13.49 6.89 15.22
CA VAL A 13 -14.66 6.15 14.74
C VAL A 13 -14.86 6.38 13.24
N ASP A 14 -14.98 7.64 12.85
CA ASP A 14 -15.21 8.07 11.47
C ASP A 14 -14.12 7.54 10.53
N TYR A 15 -12.86 7.58 10.98
CA TYR A 15 -11.74 7.05 10.23
C TYR A 15 -11.86 5.54 10.00
N PHE A 16 -12.00 4.74 11.05
CA PHE A 16 -12.04 3.28 10.92
C PHE A 16 -13.28 2.79 10.15
N GLU A 17 -14.42 3.46 10.31
CA GLU A 17 -15.62 3.17 9.51
C GLU A 17 -15.40 3.51 8.03
N SER A 18 -14.71 4.61 7.71
CA SER A 18 -14.34 4.96 6.33
C SER A 18 -13.36 3.94 5.70
N GLU A 19 -12.55 3.26 6.51
CA GLU A 19 -11.69 2.14 6.08
C GLU A 19 -12.47 0.82 5.95
N GLY A 20 -13.79 0.84 6.13
CA GLY A 20 -14.67 -0.34 5.98
C GLY A 20 -14.73 -1.25 7.20
N LEU A 21 -14.33 -0.77 8.39
CA LEU A 21 -14.45 -1.53 9.62
C LEU A 21 -15.79 -1.26 10.32
N SER A 22 -16.47 -2.33 10.72
CA SER A 22 -17.60 -2.23 11.65
C SER A 22 -17.11 -2.37 13.09
N LEU A 23 -17.29 -1.33 13.90
CA LEU A 23 -16.84 -1.30 15.29
C LEU A 23 -17.91 -1.84 16.25
N ALA A 24 -17.73 -3.07 16.72
CA ALA A 24 -18.63 -3.75 17.65
C ALA A 24 -18.28 -3.51 19.13
N GLY A 25 -19.31 -3.51 19.98
CA GLY A 25 -19.18 -3.40 21.43
C GLY A 25 -19.45 -2.00 21.98
N ARG A 26 -19.35 -1.87 23.31
CA ARG A 26 -19.60 -0.62 24.05
C ARG A 26 -18.33 -0.15 24.75
N GLY A 27 -18.25 1.16 25.02
CA GLY A 27 -17.12 1.77 25.71
C GLY A 27 -15.94 2.12 24.79
N ARG A 28 -14.80 2.43 25.41
CA ARG A 28 -13.61 2.97 24.73
C ARG A 28 -12.94 1.99 23.78
N TRP A 29 -12.91 0.71 24.14
CA TRP A 29 -12.27 -0.33 23.32
C TRP A 29 -13.31 -1.17 22.59
N ARG A 30 -13.40 -0.99 21.28
CA ARG A 30 -14.30 -1.72 20.38
C ARG A 30 -13.55 -2.80 19.59
N THR A 31 -14.28 -3.81 19.14
CA THR A 31 -13.75 -4.91 18.34
C THR A 31 -14.12 -4.72 16.88
N ALA A 32 -13.22 -5.07 15.96
CA ALA A 32 -13.47 -5.09 14.53
C ALA A 32 -12.73 -6.27 13.86
N ALA A 33 -13.00 -6.47 12.58
CA ALA A 33 -12.21 -7.34 11.74
C ALA A 33 -10.79 -6.81 11.56
N CYS A 34 -9.80 -7.69 11.50
CA CYS A 34 -8.41 -7.33 11.25
C CYS A 34 -8.12 -7.41 9.76
N GLN A 35 -7.95 -6.26 9.10
CA GLN A 35 -7.63 -6.20 7.67
C GLN A 35 -6.19 -6.61 7.32
N PHE A 36 -5.34 -6.87 8.32
CA PHE A 36 -3.95 -7.29 8.08
C PHE A 36 -3.79 -8.80 7.88
N HIS A 37 -4.60 -9.62 8.58
CA HIS A 37 -4.57 -11.08 8.45
C HIS A 37 -5.93 -11.71 8.10
N GLY A 38 -6.97 -10.90 7.93
CA GLY A 38 -8.30 -11.36 7.53
C GLY A 38 -9.18 -11.97 8.63
N GLY A 39 -8.82 -11.84 9.91
CA GLY A 39 -9.67 -12.31 11.03
C GLY A 39 -10.90 -11.41 11.27
N SER A 40 -11.97 -11.96 11.82
CA SER A 40 -13.27 -11.27 11.96
C SER A 40 -13.44 -10.45 13.25
N ASP A 41 -12.72 -10.76 14.33
CA ASP A 41 -13.02 -10.24 15.67
C ASP A 41 -11.78 -10.00 16.57
N SER A 42 -10.60 -9.92 15.97
CA SER A 42 -9.34 -9.86 16.73
C SER A 42 -8.74 -8.46 16.85
N LEU A 43 -9.23 -7.47 16.10
CA LEU A 43 -8.73 -6.09 16.13
C LEU A 43 -9.44 -5.32 17.24
N ARG A 44 -8.68 -4.80 18.21
CA ARG A 44 -9.16 -3.93 19.28
C ARG A 44 -8.77 -2.49 18.97
N ILE A 45 -9.74 -1.59 18.98
CA ILE A 45 -9.59 -0.17 18.65
C ILE A 45 -10.08 0.68 19.82
N ASN A 46 -9.27 1.64 20.24
CA ASN A 46 -9.64 2.69 21.18
C ASN A 46 -10.29 3.84 20.39
N VAL A 47 -11.58 4.08 20.62
CA VAL A 47 -12.34 5.09 19.87
C VAL A 47 -12.07 6.54 20.31
N GLU A 48 -11.36 6.76 21.43
CA GLU A 48 -10.95 8.10 21.86
C GLU A 48 -9.57 8.47 21.30
N SER A 49 -8.59 7.57 21.44
CA SER A 49 -7.21 7.86 21.01
C SER A 49 -6.89 7.42 19.59
N GLY A 50 -7.71 6.55 19.00
CA GLY A 50 -7.41 5.85 17.74
C GLY A 50 -6.37 4.74 17.87
N ALA A 51 -5.87 4.45 19.08
CA ALA A 51 -4.91 3.39 19.31
C ALA A 51 -5.53 2.02 19.01
N TRP A 52 -4.74 1.08 18.53
CA TRP A 52 -5.23 -0.22 18.10
C TRP A 52 -4.22 -1.33 18.31
N ILE A 53 -4.71 -2.55 18.49
CA ILE A 53 -3.92 -3.78 18.55
C ILE A 53 -4.74 -4.95 18.05
N CYS A 54 -4.16 -5.79 17.20
CA CYS A 54 -4.71 -7.09 16.90
C CYS A 54 -4.22 -8.13 17.89
N MET A 55 -5.13 -8.84 18.56
CA MET A 55 -4.79 -9.87 19.54
C MET A 55 -4.27 -11.17 18.91
N ASN A 56 -4.37 -11.32 17.59
CA ASN A 56 -3.90 -12.50 16.85
C ASN A 56 -2.55 -12.24 16.15
N CYS A 57 -2.50 -11.29 15.20
CA CYS A 57 -1.26 -10.98 14.46
C CYS A 57 -0.33 -9.99 15.18
N LEU A 58 -0.73 -9.47 16.35
CA LEU A 58 0.05 -8.58 17.23
C LEU A 58 0.48 -7.23 16.64
N LEU A 59 0.12 -6.92 15.39
CA LEU A 59 0.25 -5.59 14.82
C LEU A 59 -0.56 -4.58 15.66
N LYS A 60 0.02 -3.40 15.87
CA LYS A 60 -0.52 -2.36 16.76
C LYS A 60 -0.05 -0.96 16.34
N GLY A 61 -0.77 0.06 16.81
CA GLY A 61 -0.43 1.46 16.60
C GLY A 61 -1.06 2.37 17.65
N GLY A 62 -0.50 3.57 17.82
CA GLY A 62 -0.91 4.52 18.85
C GLY A 62 -2.07 5.45 18.46
N ASP A 63 -2.39 5.54 17.17
CA ASP A 63 -3.44 6.41 16.62
C ASP A 63 -3.87 5.95 15.20
N VAL A 64 -4.82 6.69 14.62
CA VAL A 64 -5.32 6.50 13.26
C VAL A 64 -4.23 6.68 12.19
N LEU A 65 -3.25 7.56 12.42
CA LEU A 65 -2.16 7.79 11.48
C LEU A 65 -1.27 6.55 11.38
N ALA A 66 -0.91 5.95 12.52
CA ALA A 66 -0.17 4.69 12.56
C ALA A 66 -0.91 3.54 11.87
N TYR A 67 -2.24 3.47 12.00
CA TYR A 67 -3.05 2.51 11.24
C TYR A 67 -2.97 2.77 9.74
N HIS A 68 -3.20 4.01 9.32
CA HIS A 68 -3.23 4.41 7.91
C HIS A 68 -1.88 4.16 7.22
N MET A 69 -0.77 4.51 7.89
CA MET A 69 0.59 4.22 7.41
C MET A 69 0.76 2.73 7.13
N LEU A 70 0.39 1.86 8.09
CA LEU A 70 0.60 0.43 7.94
C LEU A 70 -0.36 -0.20 6.92
N ARG A 71 -1.63 0.21 6.92
CA ARG A 71 -2.68 -0.33 6.04
C ARG A 71 -2.42 -0.02 4.56
N HIS A 72 -1.83 1.13 4.27
CA HIS A 72 -1.60 1.63 2.91
C HIS A 72 -0.12 1.64 2.49
N GLY A 73 0.79 1.19 3.37
CA GLY A 73 2.22 1.15 3.08
C GLY A 73 2.84 2.54 2.88
N LEU A 74 2.30 3.55 3.56
CA LEU A 74 2.71 4.94 3.41
C LEU A 74 3.75 5.34 4.47
N ASP A 75 4.67 6.23 4.08
CA ASP A 75 5.49 6.95 5.06
C ASP A 75 4.66 7.98 5.85
N PHE A 76 5.23 8.47 6.94
CA PHE A 76 4.57 9.40 7.86
C PHE A 76 4.00 10.63 7.16
N VAL A 77 4.79 11.27 6.29
CA VAL A 77 4.39 12.53 5.62
C VAL A 77 3.26 12.25 4.64
N SER A 78 3.37 11.19 3.85
CA SER A 78 2.35 10.81 2.87
C SER A 78 1.04 10.44 3.55
N ALA A 79 1.08 9.67 4.63
CA ALA A 79 -0.10 9.33 5.42
C ALA A 79 -0.70 10.57 6.11
N ALA A 80 0.11 11.43 6.70
CA ALA A 80 -0.36 12.66 7.33
C ALA A 80 -1.01 13.61 6.31
N ARG A 81 -0.49 13.70 5.08
CA ARG A 81 -1.13 14.45 3.98
C ARG A 81 -2.46 13.83 3.59
N ALA A 82 -2.51 12.51 3.42
CA ALA A 82 -3.74 11.79 3.06
C ALA A 82 -4.86 12.00 4.10
N LEU A 83 -4.50 12.08 5.38
CA LEU A 83 -5.42 12.37 6.47
C LEU A 83 -5.69 13.89 6.69
N GLY A 84 -5.16 14.77 5.85
CA GLY A 84 -5.35 16.22 5.96
C GLY A 84 -4.65 16.88 7.17
N ALA A 85 -3.67 16.19 7.76
CA ALA A 85 -2.93 16.62 8.94
C ALA A 85 -1.65 17.40 8.63
N ILE A 86 -1.24 17.52 7.36
CA ILE A 86 -0.22 18.51 6.96
C ILE A 86 -0.89 19.84 6.63
N VAL A 87 -0.39 20.92 7.20
CA VAL A 87 -0.90 22.29 7.00
C VAL A 87 0.16 23.10 6.26
N VAL A 88 -0.26 23.78 5.19
CA VAL A 88 0.56 24.76 4.45
C VAL A 88 -0.16 26.10 4.48
N ASN A 89 0.48 27.10 5.08
CA ASN A 89 -0.05 28.46 5.21
C ASN A 89 -1.48 28.49 5.81
N GLY A 90 -1.70 27.71 6.87
CA GLY A 90 -2.98 27.63 7.59
C GLY A 90 -4.08 26.80 6.91
N ARG A 91 -3.84 26.25 5.72
CA ARG A 91 -4.80 25.36 5.02
C ARG A 91 -4.29 23.93 5.00
N PRO A 92 -5.19 22.93 5.10
CA PRO A 92 -4.77 21.54 4.95
C PRO A 92 -4.19 21.36 3.55
N ASP A 93 -2.98 20.84 3.50
CA ASP A 93 -2.32 20.47 2.27
C ASP A 93 -2.90 19.12 1.85
N GLN A 94 -3.95 19.17 1.02
CA GLN A 94 -4.51 18.00 0.35
C GLN A 94 -3.58 17.46 -0.73
N GLY A 95 -2.26 17.57 -0.50
CA GLY A 95 -1.19 17.36 -1.45
C GLY A 95 -1.51 16.17 -2.32
N ARG A 96 -1.50 16.41 -3.64
CA ARG A 96 -1.70 15.40 -4.69
C ARG A 96 -0.94 14.17 -4.25
N ALA A 97 -1.64 13.09 -3.89
CA ALA A 97 -1.05 11.89 -3.33
C ALA A 97 0.22 11.60 -4.13
N LEU A 98 1.37 11.76 -3.50
CA LEU A 98 2.62 11.37 -4.11
C LEU A 98 2.59 9.83 -4.02
N SER A 99 1.79 9.22 -4.90
CA SER A 99 2.14 7.91 -5.44
C SER A 99 3.63 8.03 -5.69
N ARG A 100 4.44 7.23 -4.99
CA ARG A 100 5.87 7.14 -5.32
C ARG A 100 5.87 6.93 -6.82
N ARG A 101 6.29 7.96 -7.56
CA ARG A 101 6.36 7.84 -9.01
C ARG A 101 7.25 6.63 -9.22
N PHE A 102 6.75 5.65 -9.94
CA PHE A 102 7.52 4.49 -10.36
C PHE A 102 8.84 5.03 -10.90
N SER A 103 9.91 4.89 -10.11
CA SER A 103 11.13 5.63 -10.41
C SER A 103 11.78 4.99 -11.63
N ALA A 104 12.61 5.74 -12.35
CA ALA A 104 13.37 5.15 -13.45
C ALA A 104 14.21 3.94 -12.96
N ARG A 105 14.65 3.96 -11.70
CA ARG A 105 15.34 2.82 -11.08
C ARG A 105 14.40 1.63 -10.88
N ASP A 106 13.23 1.83 -10.27
CA ASP A 106 12.26 0.75 -10.06
C ASP A 106 11.81 0.15 -11.40
N ALA A 107 11.63 1.00 -12.42
CA ALA A 107 11.35 0.58 -13.79
C ALA A 107 12.45 -0.30 -14.37
N LEU A 108 13.71 0.10 -14.21
CA LEU A 108 14.86 -0.70 -14.67
C LEU A 108 15.00 -2.01 -13.91
N GLU A 109 14.72 -2.04 -12.60
CA GLU A 109 14.73 -3.26 -11.81
C GLU A 109 13.66 -4.25 -12.31
N VAL A 110 12.44 -3.79 -12.59
CA VAL A 110 11.38 -4.64 -13.16
C VAL A 110 11.74 -5.11 -14.58
N VAL A 111 12.22 -4.22 -15.45
CA VAL A 111 12.65 -4.59 -16.80
C VAL A 111 13.74 -5.66 -16.76
N GLY A 112 14.71 -5.55 -15.84
CA GLY A 112 15.76 -6.56 -15.67
C GLY A 112 15.21 -7.93 -15.29
N LEU A 113 14.23 -8.00 -14.39
CA LEU A 113 13.58 -9.24 -13.98
C LEU A 113 12.82 -9.90 -15.14
N GLU A 114 12.03 -9.12 -15.87
CA GLU A 114 11.26 -9.62 -17.02
C GLU A 114 12.14 -10.06 -18.19
N LEU A 115 13.22 -9.33 -18.46
CA LEU A 115 14.23 -9.75 -19.44
C LEU A 115 14.90 -11.06 -19.04
N GLY A 116 15.09 -11.33 -17.74
CA GLY A 116 15.59 -12.60 -17.24
C GLY A 116 14.72 -13.79 -17.67
N VAL A 117 13.38 -13.66 -17.56
CA VAL A 117 12.43 -14.67 -18.04
C VAL A 117 12.57 -14.88 -19.55
N CYS A 118 12.68 -13.79 -20.30
CA CYS A 118 12.85 -13.85 -21.75
C CYS A 118 14.13 -14.59 -22.15
N VAL A 119 15.25 -14.28 -21.49
CA VAL A 119 16.56 -14.90 -21.76
C VAL A 119 16.53 -16.41 -21.51
N VAL A 120 15.91 -16.87 -20.41
CA VAL A 120 15.83 -18.31 -20.10
C VAL A 120 15.09 -19.06 -21.21
N VAL A 121 13.89 -18.61 -21.57
CA VAL A 121 13.08 -19.29 -22.60
C VAL A 121 13.78 -19.28 -23.96
N ILE A 122 14.40 -18.16 -24.35
CA ILE A 122 15.15 -18.07 -25.61
C ILE A 122 16.41 -18.96 -25.58
N ALA A 123 17.13 -19.02 -24.45
CA ALA A 123 18.32 -19.83 -24.32
C ALA A 123 17.99 -21.33 -24.43
N ASP A 124 16.92 -21.77 -23.78
CA ASP A 124 16.43 -23.15 -23.88
C ASP A 124 16.02 -23.50 -25.32
N ALA A 125 15.24 -22.62 -25.97
CA ALA A 125 14.87 -22.79 -27.38
C ALA A 125 16.10 -22.87 -28.29
N LYS A 126 17.09 -22.01 -28.07
CA LYS A 126 18.36 -22.02 -28.82
C LYS A 126 19.18 -23.29 -28.56
N ALA A 127 19.13 -23.84 -27.36
CA ALA A 127 19.81 -25.09 -27.00
C ALA A 127 19.11 -26.34 -27.57
N GLY A 128 17.96 -26.18 -28.25
CA GLY A 128 17.19 -27.28 -28.83
C GLY A 128 16.14 -27.86 -27.87
N THR A 129 16.00 -27.29 -26.68
CA THR A 129 14.88 -27.59 -25.77
C THR A 129 13.63 -26.90 -26.30
N ILE A 130 12.57 -27.65 -26.58
CA ILE A 130 11.30 -27.08 -27.04
C ILE A 130 10.54 -26.54 -25.82
N PRO A 131 10.34 -25.21 -25.67
CA PRO A 131 9.58 -24.66 -24.54
C PRO A 131 8.11 -25.09 -24.65
N ASN A 132 7.49 -25.39 -23.51
CA ASN A 132 6.08 -25.78 -23.47
C ASN A 132 5.17 -24.54 -23.42
N ASP A 133 3.85 -24.75 -23.47
CA ASP A 133 2.87 -23.65 -23.48
C ASP A 133 2.94 -22.74 -22.24
N LEU A 134 3.35 -23.27 -21.07
CA LEU A 134 3.56 -22.45 -19.87
C LEU A 134 4.76 -21.52 -20.03
N ASP A 135 5.85 -22.02 -20.61
CA ASP A 135 7.06 -21.22 -20.85
C ASP A 135 6.78 -20.10 -21.86
N TRP A 136 6.07 -20.40 -22.95
CA TRP A 136 5.67 -19.39 -23.93
C TRP A 136 4.70 -18.35 -23.37
N ARG A 137 3.75 -18.75 -22.53
CA ARG A 137 2.87 -17.78 -21.84
C ARG A 137 3.66 -16.84 -20.94
N ARG A 138 4.58 -17.38 -20.13
CA ARG A 138 5.44 -16.58 -19.26
C ARG A 138 6.33 -15.62 -20.06
N PHE A 139 6.85 -16.07 -21.20
CA PHE A 139 7.61 -15.23 -22.12
C PHE A 139 6.77 -14.06 -22.63
N LEU A 140 5.59 -14.31 -23.18
CA LEU A 140 4.72 -13.26 -23.74
C LEU A 140 4.23 -12.29 -22.67
N ASP A 141 3.90 -12.79 -21.48
CA ASP A 141 3.53 -11.96 -20.34
C ASP A 141 4.68 -11.02 -19.91
N ALA A 142 5.91 -11.54 -19.89
CA ALA A 142 7.10 -10.74 -19.56
C ALA A 142 7.36 -9.66 -20.60
N VAL A 143 7.27 -10.00 -21.89
CA VAL A 143 7.37 -9.02 -22.99
C VAL A 143 6.31 -7.93 -22.86
N GLY A 144 5.05 -8.29 -22.63
CA GLY A 144 3.95 -7.33 -22.47
C GLY A 144 4.15 -6.37 -21.29
N ARG A 145 4.71 -6.85 -20.16
CA ARG A 145 5.08 -5.98 -19.04
C ARG A 145 6.21 -5.02 -19.37
N VAL A 146 7.25 -5.49 -20.08
CA VAL A 146 8.34 -4.61 -20.55
C VAL A 146 7.81 -3.54 -21.51
N GLU A 147 6.94 -3.91 -22.44
CA GLU A 147 6.33 -2.95 -23.39
C GLU A 147 5.46 -1.92 -22.68
N THR A 148 4.71 -2.32 -21.66
CA THR A 148 3.89 -1.41 -20.84
C THR A 148 4.77 -0.37 -20.15
N ILE A 149 5.85 -0.81 -19.49
CA ILE A 149 6.80 0.10 -18.83
C ILE A 149 7.49 1.01 -19.85
N ALA A 150 7.87 0.49 -21.01
CA ALA A 150 8.51 1.27 -22.06
C ALA A 150 7.55 2.31 -22.68
N ALA A 151 6.25 2.02 -22.74
CA ALA A 151 5.24 2.96 -23.21
C ALA A 151 5.06 4.13 -22.24
N GLU A 152 5.07 3.87 -20.93
CA GLU A 152 5.02 4.92 -19.91
C GLU A 152 6.20 5.89 -19.99
N ALA A 153 7.39 5.42 -20.39
CA ALA A 153 8.56 6.29 -20.58
C ALA A 153 8.47 7.21 -21.81
N ARG A 154 7.53 6.96 -22.73
CA ARG A 154 7.32 7.75 -23.97
C ARG A 154 6.14 8.71 -23.88
N ALA A 155 5.30 8.57 -22.86
CA ALA A 155 4.10 9.38 -22.62
C ALA A 155 4.44 10.69 -21.89
#